data_AF-A0A2Z3UW51-F1
#
_entry.id   AF-A0A2Z3UW51-F1
#
_cell.length_a   1.000
_cell.length_b   1.000
_cell.length_c   1.000
_cell.angle_alpha   90.00
_cell.angle_beta   90.00
_cell.angle_gamma   90.00
#
_symmetry.space_group_name_H-M   'P 1'
#
loop_
_entity.id
_entity.type
_entity.pdbx_description
1 polymer ?
#
loop_
_entity_poly.entity_id
_entity_poly.type
_entity_poly.pdbx_seq_one_letter_code
_entity_poly.pdbx_strand_id
1 'polypeptide(L)'
;MEIGAVSVAVRSRANMPFIVKRAVIKGHMSGFRESSLVSEEEDRFAGGMPSTITAVRHGQSESNAAFDEAKRSGVSIALDRPDGGVSLSPLGREQATQLGRRLAAEDPPDLVLSSPYLRAVQTWELVAAELDTSPEVRLDARLRDHDMGQWSGMNLAAIRDRFPGEAENLRSRLLTGWRPPGGESLPDVADRLREVLEELRAEHAGRRVLIVAHDSVVLMLKQVIEDIPTDALAEFLPVRNASVSIWRGSKAEVFNDVGHLRESSF
;
A
#
# COMPACT_ATOMS: atom_id res chain seq x y z
N MET A 1 31.59 46.62 -27.80
CA MET A 1 30.93 47.39 -28.88
C MET A 1 29.55 46.78 -29.01
N GLU A 2 28.53 47.56 -28.67
CA GLU A 2 27.08 47.38 -28.85
C GLU A 2 26.35 46.06 -28.50
N ILE A 3 25.40 46.21 -27.54
CA ILE A 3 23.99 45.74 -27.47
C ILE A 3 23.56 44.48 -28.24
N GLY A 4 22.69 43.60 -27.70
CA GLY A 4 21.76 43.85 -26.62
C GLY A 4 21.00 42.61 -26.15
N ALA A 5 20.37 42.75 -25.01
CA ALA A 5 19.35 41.85 -24.53
C ALA A 5 18.03 42.13 -25.27
N VAL A 6 17.33 41.09 -25.69
CA VAL A 6 15.89 41.15 -25.99
C VAL A 6 15.23 40.08 -25.15
N SER A 7 14.40 40.51 -24.20
CA SER A 7 13.45 39.63 -23.50
C SER A 7 12.08 39.80 -24.13
N VAL A 8 11.35 38.71 -24.31
CA VAL A 8 9.88 38.74 -24.41
C VAL A 8 9.33 37.54 -23.65
N ALA A 9 8.45 37.80 -22.69
CA ALA A 9 7.71 36.80 -21.93
C ALA A 9 6.28 36.71 -22.47
N VAL A 10 5.69 35.51 -22.56
CA VAL A 10 4.23 35.32 -22.53
C VAL A 10 3.90 33.93 -21.94
N ARG A 11 2.94 33.89 -20.99
CA ARG A 11 2.29 32.67 -20.49
C ARG A 11 1.21 32.19 -21.47
N SER A 12 1.05 30.87 -21.67
CA SER A 12 -0.23 30.33 -22.17
C SER A 12 -0.43 28.86 -21.78
N ARG A 13 -1.70 28.51 -21.51
CA ARG A 13 -2.26 27.19 -21.20
C ARG A 13 -2.26 26.26 -22.43
N ALA A 14 -2.24 24.95 -22.14
CA ALA A 14 -2.81 23.81 -22.89
C ALA A 14 -2.34 23.47 -24.33
N ASN A 15 -2.02 22.17 -24.51
CA ASN A 15 -2.03 21.31 -25.72
C ASN A 15 -1.06 21.54 -26.92
N MET A 16 0.00 20.70 -26.95
CA MET A 16 0.67 19.98 -28.08
C MET A 16 1.17 20.74 -29.35
N PRO A 17 2.08 20.17 -30.20
CA PRO A 17 3.31 19.39 -29.96
C PRO A 17 4.55 19.88 -30.78
N PHE A 18 5.72 19.27 -30.47
CA PHE A 18 6.83 18.84 -31.36
C PHE A 18 8.05 19.72 -31.79
N ILE A 19 9.26 19.18 -31.44
CA ILE A 19 10.61 19.11 -32.11
C ILE A 19 11.30 20.49 -32.40
N VAL A 20 12.60 20.76 -32.21
CA VAL A 20 13.84 20.02 -32.49
C VAL A 20 14.99 20.56 -31.64
N LYS A 21 15.73 19.68 -30.94
CA LYS A 21 17.07 20.02 -30.43
C LYS A 21 18.08 19.83 -31.56
N ARG A 22 18.78 20.91 -31.94
CA ARG A 22 20.08 20.81 -32.63
C ARG A 22 21.16 21.13 -31.61
N ALA A 23 21.90 20.11 -31.20
CA ALA A 23 23.15 20.29 -30.50
C ALA A 23 24.23 20.70 -31.51
N VAL A 24 24.97 21.76 -31.20
CA VAL A 24 26.27 22.03 -31.79
C VAL A 24 27.23 22.25 -30.64
N ILE A 25 28.10 21.27 -30.39
CA ILE A 25 29.24 21.41 -29.49
C ILE A 25 30.48 21.62 -30.37
N LYS A 26 31.19 22.72 -30.17
CA LYS A 26 32.59 22.85 -30.60
C LYS A 26 33.39 23.66 -29.59
N GLY A 27 34.52 23.09 -29.17
CA GLY A 27 35.69 23.82 -28.67
C GLY A 27 35.89 23.76 -27.16
N HIS A 28 36.80 22.89 -26.72
CA HIS A 28 37.40 22.92 -25.39
C HIS A 28 38.15 24.23 -25.15
N MET A 29 38.07 24.80 -23.94
CA MET A 29 39.21 24.98 -23.02
C MET A 29 38.74 25.60 -21.69
N SER A 30 39.18 24.94 -20.60
CA SER A 30 39.35 25.43 -19.22
C SER A 30 38.16 25.99 -18.43
N GLY A 31 37.76 25.21 -17.42
CA GLY A 31 37.62 25.71 -16.05
C GLY A 31 36.33 26.45 -15.70
N PHE A 32 35.22 25.72 -15.56
CA PHE A 32 34.12 26.13 -14.68
C PHE A 32 33.66 24.89 -13.90
N ARG A 33 33.69 24.97 -12.57
CA ARG A 33 32.95 24.03 -11.70
C ARG A 33 31.48 24.34 -11.92
N GLU A 34 30.84 23.54 -12.76
CA GLU A 34 29.40 23.56 -12.94
C GLU A 34 28.80 22.89 -11.70
N SER A 35 28.30 23.72 -10.76
CA SER A 35 27.42 23.23 -9.70
C SER A 35 26.15 22.75 -10.39
N SER A 36 26.05 21.44 -10.60
CA SER A 36 24.82 20.79 -11.03
C SER A 36 23.79 21.04 -9.94
N LEU A 37 22.84 21.94 -10.21
CA LEU A 37 21.53 21.92 -9.62
C LEU A 37 20.87 20.63 -10.10
N VAL A 38 21.22 19.52 -9.44
CA VAL A 38 20.43 18.30 -9.48
C VAL A 38 19.06 18.73 -8.95
N SER A 39 18.04 18.57 -9.77
CA SER A 39 16.66 18.79 -9.36
C SER A 39 16.41 17.99 -8.08
N GLU A 40 15.96 18.66 -7.01
CA GLU A 40 15.62 18.06 -5.70
C GLU A 40 14.52 16.96 -5.78
N GLU A 41 14.04 16.62 -6.97
CA GLU A 41 13.11 15.52 -7.22
C GLU A 41 13.82 14.19 -7.53
N GLU A 42 15.04 14.18 -8.10
CA GLU A 42 15.76 12.93 -8.43
C GLU A 42 16.45 12.31 -7.20
N ASP A 43 16.65 13.08 -6.13
CA ASP A 43 17.48 12.70 -4.97
C ASP A 43 16.67 12.30 -3.72
N ARG A 44 15.33 12.19 -3.81
CA ARG A 44 14.50 11.68 -2.69
C ARG A 44 14.67 10.17 -2.44
N PHE A 45 15.55 9.52 -3.20
CA PHE A 45 15.72 8.06 -3.27
C PHE A 45 17.19 7.63 -3.24
N ALA A 46 18.10 8.42 -2.66
CA ALA A 46 19.51 8.04 -2.46
C ALA A 46 19.64 6.94 -1.37
N GLY A 47 19.38 5.71 -1.79
CA GLY A 47 19.30 4.47 -1.03
C GLY A 47 18.43 3.52 -1.83
N GLY A 48 19.01 2.45 -2.39
CA GLY A 48 18.30 1.60 -3.32
C GLY A 48 17.04 1.00 -2.69
N MET A 49 15.93 0.95 -3.43
CA MET A 49 14.75 0.20 -2.98
C MET A 49 15.09 -1.28 -2.76
N PRO A 50 14.32 -1.99 -1.92
CA PRO A 50 14.23 -3.44 -2.01
C PRO A 50 14.09 -3.88 -3.48
N SER A 51 14.75 -4.96 -3.88
CA SER A 51 14.65 -5.47 -5.25
C SER A 51 13.23 -5.93 -5.57
N THR A 52 12.48 -6.33 -4.54
CA THR A 52 11.06 -6.66 -4.63
C THR A 52 10.38 -6.36 -3.31
N ILE A 53 9.20 -5.74 -3.38
CA ILE A 53 8.26 -5.66 -2.26
C ILE A 53 7.05 -6.50 -2.66
N THR A 54 6.76 -7.54 -1.88
CA THR A 54 5.52 -8.31 -1.97
C THR A 54 4.66 -7.92 -0.77
N ALA A 55 3.44 -7.46 -0.99
CA ALA A 55 2.48 -7.22 0.08
C ALA A 55 1.31 -8.21 -0.04
N VAL A 56 0.91 -8.77 1.09
CA VAL A 56 -0.25 -9.66 1.19
C VAL A 56 -1.22 -9.15 2.22
N ARG A 57 -2.52 -9.22 1.91
CA ARG A 57 -3.57 -9.03 2.91
C ARG A 57 -3.72 -10.33 3.70
N HIS A 58 -3.94 -10.23 5.01
CA HIS A 58 -4.29 -11.40 5.83
C HIS A 58 -5.45 -12.21 5.23
N GLY A 59 -5.51 -13.51 5.53
CA GLY A 59 -6.66 -14.37 5.21
C GLY A 59 -7.94 -13.88 5.87
N GLN A 60 -9.11 -14.38 5.48
CA GLN A 60 -10.38 -13.95 6.04
C GLN A 60 -10.39 -14.07 7.57
N SER A 61 -10.71 -12.97 8.26
CA SER A 61 -10.85 -12.97 9.71
C SER A 61 -12.27 -13.35 10.14
N GLU A 62 -12.46 -13.70 11.42
CA GLU A 62 -13.81 -13.88 11.98
C GLU A 62 -14.68 -12.63 11.80
N SER A 63 -14.10 -11.44 11.94
CA SER A 63 -14.81 -10.17 11.71
C SER A 63 -15.18 -9.99 10.25
N ASN A 64 -14.30 -10.34 9.29
CA ASN A 64 -14.64 -10.29 7.86
C ASN A 64 -15.84 -11.21 7.58
N ALA A 65 -15.79 -12.46 8.05
CA ALA A 65 -16.87 -13.42 7.87
C ALA A 65 -18.20 -12.92 8.46
N ALA A 66 -18.16 -12.33 9.67
CA ALA A 66 -19.34 -11.76 10.31
C ALA A 66 -19.90 -10.56 9.53
N PHE A 67 -19.05 -9.66 9.04
CA PHE A 67 -19.49 -8.50 8.24
C PHE A 67 -20.04 -8.91 6.88
N ASP A 68 -19.46 -9.92 6.24
CA ASP A 68 -19.95 -10.47 4.96
C ASP A 68 -21.32 -11.14 5.13
N GLU A 69 -21.51 -11.92 6.19
CA GLU A 69 -22.82 -12.48 6.55
C GLU A 69 -23.82 -11.36 6.83
N ALA A 70 -23.48 -10.42 7.70
CA ALA A 70 -24.38 -9.31 8.05
C ALA A 70 -24.78 -8.48 6.83
N LYS A 71 -23.86 -8.26 5.89
CA LYS A 71 -24.15 -7.61 4.61
C LYS A 71 -25.13 -8.43 3.76
N ARG A 72 -24.98 -9.76 3.70
CA ARG A 72 -25.89 -10.67 2.98
C ARG A 72 -27.28 -10.72 3.62
N SER A 73 -27.36 -10.73 4.95
CA SER A 73 -28.64 -10.74 5.68
C SER A 73 -29.25 -9.35 5.84
N GLY A 74 -28.53 -8.28 5.47
CA GLY A 74 -29.00 -6.90 5.60
C GLY A 74 -29.11 -6.40 7.05
N VAL A 75 -28.32 -6.96 7.97
CA VAL A 75 -28.39 -6.65 9.41
C VAL A 75 -27.29 -5.70 9.86
N SER A 76 -27.62 -4.87 10.83
CA SER A 76 -26.71 -3.95 11.51
C SER A 76 -25.97 -4.68 12.63
N ILE A 77 -24.63 -4.71 12.58
CA ILE A 77 -23.81 -5.36 13.60
C ILE A 77 -22.64 -4.48 14.05
N ALA A 78 -22.36 -4.56 15.36
CA ALA A 78 -21.17 -3.99 15.98
C ALA A 78 -20.53 -5.07 16.86
N LEU A 79 -19.29 -5.45 16.55
CA LEU A 79 -18.54 -6.46 17.26
C LEU A 79 -17.87 -5.83 18.48
N ASP A 80 -18.18 -6.36 19.67
CA ASP A 80 -17.60 -5.90 20.93
C ASP A 80 -16.32 -6.68 21.25
N ARG A 81 -15.23 -6.38 20.52
CA ARG A 81 -13.90 -6.92 20.76
C ARG A 81 -12.80 -6.02 20.18
N PRO A 82 -11.60 -5.98 20.78
CA PRO A 82 -10.47 -5.26 20.19
C PRO A 82 -10.09 -5.84 18.82
N ASP A 83 -9.95 -4.98 17.81
CA ASP A 83 -9.68 -5.44 16.43
C ASP A 83 -8.36 -6.21 16.29
N GLY A 84 -7.31 -5.77 16.98
CA GLY A 84 -6.00 -6.43 16.92
C GLY A 84 -5.98 -7.88 17.41
N GLY A 85 -6.98 -8.31 18.20
CA GLY A 85 -7.12 -9.67 18.72
C GLY A 85 -7.97 -10.61 17.86
N VAL A 86 -8.47 -10.15 16.71
CA VAL A 86 -9.33 -10.97 15.84
C VAL A 86 -8.51 -12.03 15.11
N SER A 87 -8.91 -13.28 15.25
CA SER A 87 -8.35 -14.47 14.59
C SER A 87 -8.79 -14.61 13.12
N LEU A 88 -8.06 -15.45 12.39
CA LEU A 88 -8.50 -16.00 11.11
C LEU A 88 -9.74 -16.89 11.30
N SER A 89 -10.67 -16.81 10.35
CA SER A 89 -11.75 -17.80 10.20
C SER A 89 -11.17 -19.14 9.70
N PRO A 90 -11.93 -20.26 9.76
CA PRO A 90 -11.53 -21.51 9.13
C PRO A 90 -11.14 -21.32 7.65
N LEU A 91 -11.93 -20.55 6.90
CA LEU A 91 -11.62 -20.22 5.52
C LEU A 91 -10.33 -19.38 5.39
N GLY A 92 -10.13 -18.41 6.27
CA GLY A 92 -8.91 -17.60 6.28
C GLY A 92 -7.63 -18.41 6.49
N ARG A 93 -7.71 -19.49 7.28
CA ARG A 93 -6.59 -20.42 7.46
C ARG A 93 -6.30 -21.20 6.18
N GLU A 94 -7.33 -21.70 5.50
CA GLU A 94 -7.18 -22.37 4.20
C GLU A 94 -6.63 -21.43 3.12
N GLN A 95 -7.06 -20.17 3.11
CA GLN A 95 -6.52 -19.13 2.24
C GLN A 95 -5.03 -18.88 2.52
N ALA A 96 -4.64 -18.76 3.80
CA ALA A 96 -3.24 -18.54 4.18
C ALA A 96 -2.32 -19.72 3.79
N THR A 97 -2.80 -20.97 3.93
CA THR A 97 -2.08 -22.15 3.43
C THR A 97 -1.93 -22.14 1.90
N GLN A 98 -2.98 -21.79 1.16
CA GLN A 98 -2.91 -21.66 -0.30
C GLN A 98 -1.95 -20.55 -0.73
N LEU A 99 -1.94 -19.43 -0.01
CA LEU A 99 -0.99 -18.34 -0.18
C LEU A 99 0.45 -18.81 0.07
N GLY A 100 0.69 -19.59 1.13
CA GLY A 100 2.00 -20.19 1.41
C GLY A 100 2.53 -21.00 0.23
N ARG A 101 1.70 -21.88 -0.33
CA ARG A 101 2.05 -22.68 -1.53
C ARG A 101 2.35 -21.83 -2.76
N ARG A 102 1.61 -20.74 -2.95
CA ARG A 102 1.84 -19.79 -4.05
C ARG A 102 3.20 -19.11 -3.92
N LEU A 103 3.57 -18.71 -2.70
CA LEU A 103 4.84 -18.04 -2.40
C LEU A 103 6.03 -19.01 -2.38
N ALA A 104 5.82 -20.28 -2.04
CA ALA A 104 6.85 -21.32 -2.11
C ALA A 104 7.36 -21.59 -3.54
N ALA A 105 6.55 -21.25 -4.56
CA ALA A 105 6.93 -21.33 -5.96
C ALA A 105 7.73 -20.10 -6.46
N GLU A 106 7.93 -19.10 -5.60
CA GLU A 106 8.69 -17.89 -5.88
C GLU A 106 10.03 -17.89 -5.14
N ASP A 107 10.86 -16.90 -5.47
CA ASP A 107 12.07 -16.61 -4.72
C ASP A 107 11.71 -16.25 -3.26
N PRO A 108 12.33 -16.90 -2.25
CA PRO A 108 11.97 -16.68 -0.85
C PRO A 108 12.28 -15.25 -0.42
N PRO A 109 11.47 -14.65 0.47
CA PRO A 109 11.78 -13.32 1.00
C PRO A 109 13.05 -13.39 1.85
N ASP A 110 13.82 -12.30 1.87
CA ASP A 110 14.96 -12.15 2.78
C ASP A 110 14.51 -11.57 4.13
N LEU A 111 13.43 -10.77 4.12
CA LEU A 111 12.83 -10.12 5.28
C LEU A 111 11.30 -10.21 5.18
N VAL A 112 10.66 -10.47 6.32
CA VAL A 112 9.22 -10.41 6.48
C VAL A 112 8.87 -9.34 7.51
N LEU A 113 8.10 -8.34 7.10
CA LEU A 113 7.45 -7.40 8.00
C LEU A 113 6.00 -7.80 8.15
N SER A 114 5.54 -8.00 9.39
CA SER A 114 4.15 -8.36 9.65
C SER A 114 3.50 -7.37 10.60
N SER A 115 2.25 -7.05 10.34
CA SER A 115 1.39 -6.39 11.31
C SER A 115 1.33 -7.21 12.60
N PRO A 116 1.35 -6.58 13.79
CA PRO A 116 1.21 -7.29 15.05
C PRO A 116 -0.21 -7.83 15.32
N TYR A 117 -1.20 -7.49 14.48
CA TYR A 117 -2.56 -8.00 14.63
C TYR A 117 -2.62 -9.52 14.40
N LEU A 118 -3.40 -10.21 15.23
CA LEU A 118 -3.41 -11.67 15.31
C LEU A 118 -3.66 -12.34 13.95
N ARG A 119 -4.64 -11.86 13.17
CA ARG A 119 -4.92 -12.35 11.81
C ARG A 119 -3.74 -12.27 10.84
N ALA A 120 -2.90 -11.24 10.93
CA ALA A 120 -1.71 -11.08 10.08
C ALA A 120 -0.60 -12.03 10.54
N VAL A 121 -0.38 -12.14 11.85
CA VAL A 121 0.57 -13.10 12.44
C VAL A 121 0.19 -14.53 12.06
N GLN A 122 -1.07 -14.93 12.26
CA GLN A 122 -1.56 -16.26 11.89
C GLN A 122 -1.48 -16.54 10.39
N THR A 123 -1.68 -15.51 9.55
CA THR A 123 -1.49 -15.66 8.10
C THR A 123 -0.03 -15.97 7.81
N TRP A 124 0.91 -15.23 8.40
CA TRP A 124 2.33 -15.47 8.22
C TRP A 124 2.75 -16.85 8.73
N GLU A 125 2.28 -17.28 9.91
CA GLU A 125 2.60 -18.61 10.47
C GLU A 125 2.21 -19.75 9.50
N LEU A 126 1.03 -19.65 8.88
CA LEU A 126 0.56 -20.64 7.90
C LEU A 126 1.29 -20.55 6.57
N VAL A 127 1.69 -19.34 6.14
CA VAL A 127 2.54 -19.15 4.96
C VAL A 127 3.91 -19.76 5.19
N ALA A 128 4.56 -19.46 6.31
CA ALA A 128 5.90 -19.92 6.66
C ALA A 128 5.98 -21.44 6.76
N ALA A 129 4.89 -22.11 7.18
CA ALA A 129 4.83 -23.57 7.23
C ALA A 129 4.91 -24.26 5.86
N GLU A 130 4.64 -23.53 4.76
CA GLU A 130 4.75 -24.05 3.39
C GLU A 130 6.08 -23.66 2.71
N LEU A 131 6.95 -22.88 3.37
CA LEU A 131 8.24 -22.46 2.84
C LEU A 131 9.36 -23.39 3.30
N ASP A 132 10.31 -23.69 2.41
CA ASP A 132 11.54 -24.42 2.75
C ASP A 132 12.63 -23.52 3.38
N THR A 133 12.28 -22.28 3.73
CA THR A 133 13.19 -21.27 4.28
C THR A 133 12.65 -20.66 5.56
N SER A 134 13.53 -20.07 6.37
CA SER A 134 13.18 -19.37 7.60
C SER A 134 13.70 -17.94 7.53
N PRO A 135 12.99 -17.03 6.84
CA PRO A 135 13.43 -15.65 6.71
C PRO A 135 13.38 -14.91 8.05
N GLU A 136 14.11 -13.79 8.13
CA GLU A 136 14.00 -12.87 9.25
C GLU A 136 12.57 -12.31 9.32
N VAL A 137 11.95 -12.32 10.50
CA VAL A 137 10.58 -11.82 10.71
C VAL A 137 10.60 -10.70 11.75
N ARG A 138 10.00 -9.55 11.42
CA ARG A 138 9.81 -8.43 12.33
C ARG A 138 8.32 -8.06 12.41
N LEU A 139 7.82 -7.88 13.62
CA LEU A 139 6.50 -7.27 13.83
C LEU A 139 6.64 -5.76 13.83
N ASP A 140 5.83 -5.08 13.03
CA ASP A 140 5.90 -3.62 12.87
C ASP A 140 4.54 -2.98 13.15
N ALA A 141 4.49 -2.13 14.18
CA ALA A 141 3.26 -1.43 14.58
C ALA A 141 2.76 -0.46 13.49
N ARG A 142 3.63 0.04 12.61
CA ARG A 142 3.27 0.88 11.47
C ARG A 142 2.53 0.10 10.38
N LEU A 143 2.41 -1.23 10.49
CA LEU A 143 1.64 -2.07 9.57
C LEU A 143 0.26 -2.45 10.11
N ARG A 144 -0.17 -1.95 11.28
CA ARG A 144 -1.52 -2.15 11.80
C ARG A 144 -2.58 -1.66 10.81
N ASP A 145 -3.80 -2.19 10.93
CA ASP A 145 -4.91 -1.77 10.07
C ASP A 145 -5.25 -0.30 10.28
N HIS A 146 -6.05 0.27 9.38
CA HIS A 146 -6.58 1.62 9.48
C HIS A 146 -7.41 1.76 10.76
N ASP A 147 -6.99 2.66 11.66
CA ASP A 147 -7.74 2.90 12.89
C ASP A 147 -9.06 3.59 12.60
N MET A 148 -10.15 2.84 12.78
CA MET A 148 -11.51 3.33 12.55
C MET A 148 -12.11 4.06 13.76
N GLY A 149 -11.35 4.21 14.86
CA GLY A 149 -11.79 4.94 16.05
C GLY A 149 -13.13 4.43 16.57
N GLN A 150 -14.09 5.35 16.76
CA GLN A 150 -15.44 5.01 17.21
C GLN A 150 -16.23 4.09 16.26
N TRP A 151 -15.77 3.90 15.01
CA TRP A 151 -16.42 2.99 14.06
C TRP A 151 -15.80 1.59 14.06
N SER A 152 -14.75 1.39 14.86
CA SER A 152 -14.13 0.08 15.01
C SER A 152 -15.17 -0.97 15.41
N GLY A 153 -15.08 -2.14 14.76
CA GLY A 153 -16.02 -3.23 14.96
C GLY A 153 -17.42 -3.04 14.33
N MET A 154 -17.72 -1.93 13.66
CA MET A 154 -19.03 -1.68 13.06
C MET A 154 -19.06 -2.00 11.57
N ASN A 155 -20.14 -2.62 11.10
CA ASN A 155 -20.42 -2.68 9.67
C ASN A 155 -21.04 -1.36 9.17
N LEU A 156 -21.11 -1.18 7.84
CA LEU A 156 -21.64 0.05 7.24
C LEU A 156 -23.08 0.37 7.68
N ALA A 157 -23.92 -0.66 7.91
CA ALA A 157 -25.27 -0.47 8.42
C ALA A 157 -25.26 0.11 9.84
N ALA A 158 -24.46 -0.44 10.76
CA ALA A 158 -24.30 0.08 12.11
C ALA A 158 -23.71 1.50 12.14
N ILE A 159 -22.78 1.81 11.25
CA ILE A 159 -22.25 3.17 11.11
C ILE A 159 -23.35 4.14 10.66
N ARG A 160 -24.19 3.76 9.69
CA ARG A 160 -25.33 4.59 9.25
C ARG A 160 -26.36 4.79 10.35
N ASP A 161 -26.65 3.76 11.13
CA ASP A 161 -27.63 3.83 12.22
C ASP A 161 -27.14 4.74 13.36
N ARG A 162 -25.84 4.68 13.69
CA ARG A 162 -25.26 5.43 14.83
C ARG A 162 -24.73 6.81 14.45
N PHE A 163 -24.34 7.02 13.20
CA PHE A 163 -23.71 8.25 12.69
C PHE A 163 -24.34 8.70 11.35
N PRO A 164 -25.66 8.99 11.31
CA PRO A 164 -26.41 9.17 10.06
C PRO A 164 -25.88 10.31 9.16
N GLY A 165 -25.33 11.39 9.72
CA GLY A 165 -24.76 12.51 8.94
C GLY A 165 -23.34 12.26 8.43
N GLU A 166 -22.61 11.35 9.05
CA GLU A 166 -21.20 11.08 8.72
C GLU A 166 -21.07 9.97 7.66
N ALA A 167 -22.02 9.03 7.63
CA ALA A 167 -22.03 7.89 6.72
C ALA A 167 -22.37 8.23 5.25
N GLU A 168 -22.79 9.46 4.95
CA GLU A 168 -23.05 9.91 3.58
C GLU A 168 -21.73 10.06 2.80
N ASN A 169 -21.69 9.53 1.57
CA ASN A 169 -20.50 9.53 0.71
C ASN A 169 -19.24 8.94 1.35
N LEU A 170 -19.42 7.98 2.28
CA LEU A 170 -18.37 7.44 3.13
C LEU A 170 -17.10 7.03 2.39
N ARG A 171 -17.26 6.26 1.31
CA ARG A 171 -16.13 5.77 0.51
C ARG A 171 -15.32 6.93 -0.08
N SER A 172 -16.00 7.95 -0.60
CA SER A 172 -15.34 9.14 -1.15
C SER A 172 -14.70 9.99 -0.05
N ARG A 173 -15.33 10.10 1.12
CA ARG A 173 -14.78 10.83 2.28
C ARG A 173 -13.51 10.17 2.83
N LEU A 174 -13.52 8.85 3.01
CA LEU A 174 -12.34 8.12 3.49
C LEU A 174 -11.15 8.27 2.52
N LEU A 175 -11.41 8.26 1.20
CA LEU A 175 -10.40 8.50 0.18
C LEU A 175 -9.92 9.96 0.06
N THR A 176 -10.66 10.93 0.61
CA THR A 176 -10.31 12.36 0.53
C THR A 176 -9.78 12.93 1.86
N GLY A 177 -9.34 12.06 2.78
CA GLY A 177 -8.65 12.46 4.01
C GLY A 177 -9.55 12.71 5.22
N TRP A 178 -10.82 12.30 5.15
CA TRP A 178 -11.70 12.33 6.32
C TRP A 178 -11.22 11.35 7.40
N ARG A 179 -11.41 11.74 8.67
CA ARG A 179 -11.05 10.95 9.86
C ARG A 179 -12.31 10.48 10.60
N PRO A 180 -12.46 9.17 10.88
CA PRO A 180 -13.38 8.69 11.90
C PRO A 180 -13.11 9.37 13.24
N PRO A 181 -14.14 9.65 14.05
CA PRO A 181 -13.94 10.19 15.39
C PRO A 181 -12.99 9.31 16.21
N GLY A 182 -11.83 9.86 16.59
CA GLY A 182 -10.79 9.15 17.33
C GLY A 182 -10.00 8.10 16.53
N GLY A 183 -10.08 8.13 15.19
CA GLY A 183 -9.34 7.24 14.29
C GLY A 183 -8.35 7.98 13.39
N GLU A 184 -7.83 7.25 12.41
CA GLU A 184 -6.86 7.70 11.39
C GLU A 184 -7.58 8.12 10.10
N SER A 185 -6.93 8.95 9.28
CA SER A 185 -7.27 9.13 7.86
C SER A 185 -6.35 8.27 7.00
N LEU A 186 -6.71 8.02 5.73
CA LEU A 186 -5.78 7.33 4.82
C LEU A 186 -4.44 8.08 4.61
N PRO A 187 -4.38 9.43 4.59
CA PRO A 187 -3.11 10.15 4.67
C PRO A 187 -2.26 9.81 5.90
N ASP A 188 -2.85 9.61 7.09
CA ASP A 188 -2.07 9.17 8.27
C ASP A 188 -1.45 7.79 8.05
N VAL A 189 -2.24 6.89 7.44
CA VAL A 189 -1.74 5.56 7.05
C VAL A 189 -0.61 5.71 6.03
N ALA A 190 -0.72 6.62 5.07
CA ALA A 190 0.34 6.90 4.10
C ALA A 190 1.64 7.36 4.79
N ASP A 191 1.54 8.26 5.76
CA ASP A 191 2.69 8.83 6.48
C ASP A 191 3.48 7.74 7.20
N ARG A 192 2.83 6.88 7.99
CA ARG A 192 3.54 5.76 8.65
C ARG A 192 4.10 4.74 7.67
N LEU A 193 3.51 4.57 6.49
CA LEU A 193 4.05 3.68 5.45
C LEU A 193 5.24 4.31 4.71
N ARG A 194 5.31 5.63 4.59
CA ARG A 194 6.52 6.32 4.08
C ARG A 194 7.71 6.04 4.99
N GLU A 195 7.52 6.12 6.31
CA GLU A 195 8.57 5.77 7.28
C GLU A 195 9.06 4.32 7.13
N VAL A 196 8.14 3.35 6.93
CA VAL A 196 8.50 1.95 6.66
C VAL A 196 9.34 1.84 5.38
N LEU A 197 8.91 2.50 4.30
CA LEU A 197 9.60 2.43 3.02
C LEU A 197 10.96 3.15 3.04
N GLU A 198 11.10 4.23 3.80
CA GLU A 198 12.37 4.92 4.05
C GLU A 198 13.36 4.02 4.80
N GLU A 199 12.92 3.32 5.85
CA GLU A 199 13.74 2.33 6.55
C GLU A 199 14.17 1.18 5.62
N LEU A 200 13.24 0.66 4.83
CA LEU A 200 13.54 -0.39 3.86
C LEU A 200 14.57 0.06 2.79
N ARG A 201 14.53 1.32 2.35
CA ARG A 201 15.55 1.90 1.45
C ARG A 201 16.92 2.02 2.11
N ALA A 202 16.94 2.45 3.38
CA ALA A 202 18.17 2.68 4.10
C ALA A 202 18.90 1.37 4.46
N GLU A 203 18.15 0.35 4.87
CA GLU A 203 18.73 -0.86 5.50
C GLU A 203 18.56 -2.14 4.67
N HIS A 204 17.64 -2.16 3.70
CA HIS A 204 17.22 -3.36 3.00
C HIS A 204 17.26 -3.24 1.47
N ALA A 205 18.09 -2.33 0.95
CA ALA A 205 18.33 -2.17 -0.48
C ALA A 205 18.68 -3.50 -1.16
N GLY A 206 18.04 -3.80 -2.30
CA GLY A 206 18.28 -5.03 -3.06
C GLY A 206 17.70 -6.32 -2.45
N ARG A 207 17.18 -6.31 -1.21
CA ARG A 207 16.52 -7.47 -0.59
C ARG A 207 15.09 -7.67 -1.13
N ARG A 208 14.59 -8.89 -1.03
CA ARG A 208 13.18 -9.26 -1.24
C ARG A 208 12.45 -9.13 0.08
N VAL A 209 11.46 -8.25 0.14
CA VAL A 209 10.70 -7.97 1.36
C VAL A 209 9.26 -8.43 1.18
N LEU A 210 8.77 -9.25 2.12
CA LEU A 210 7.35 -9.61 2.21
C LEU A 210 6.69 -8.81 3.34
N ILE A 211 5.57 -8.17 3.05
CA ILE A 211 4.75 -7.40 3.99
C ILE A 211 3.42 -8.13 4.18
N VAL A 212 3.11 -8.54 5.41
CA VAL A 212 1.82 -9.19 5.77
C VAL A 212 0.97 -8.20 6.55
N ALA A 213 -0.12 -7.71 5.96
CA ALA A 213 -0.88 -6.59 6.50
C ALA A 213 -2.39 -6.68 6.17
N HIS A 214 -3.02 -5.53 5.96
CA HIS A 214 -4.48 -5.35 5.85
C HIS A 214 -4.85 -4.70 4.51
N ASP A 215 -6.14 -4.63 4.18
CA ASP A 215 -6.60 -4.04 2.91
C ASP A 215 -6.18 -2.59 2.77
N SER A 216 -6.42 -1.77 3.80
CA SER A 216 -6.05 -0.36 3.85
C SER A 216 -4.54 -0.15 3.65
N VAL A 217 -3.72 -0.97 4.31
CA VAL A 217 -2.26 -0.92 4.22
C VAL A 217 -1.78 -1.29 2.82
N VAL A 218 -2.30 -2.37 2.22
CA VAL A 218 -1.93 -2.78 0.86
C VAL A 218 -2.35 -1.73 -0.17
N LEU A 219 -3.53 -1.13 -0.01
CA LEU A 219 -4.00 -0.04 -0.85
C LEU A 219 -3.10 1.20 -0.72
N MET A 220 -2.69 1.55 0.50
CA MET A 220 -1.84 2.72 0.73
C MET A 220 -0.38 2.47 0.37
N LEU A 221 0.13 1.24 0.43
CA LEU A 221 1.42 0.89 -0.19
C LEU A 221 1.39 1.16 -1.69
N LYS A 222 0.29 0.82 -2.38
CA LYS A 222 0.12 1.19 -3.79
C LYS A 222 0.17 2.70 -4.00
N GLN A 223 -0.54 3.45 -3.16
CA GLN A 223 -0.55 4.91 -3.19
C GLN A 223 0.87 5.48 -3.08
N VAL A 224 1.60 5.06 -2.05
CA VAL A 224 2.91 5.62 -1.70
C VAL A 224 4.02 5.17 -2.66
N ILE A 225 4.01 3.91 -3.11
CA ILE A 225 5.05 3.38 -4.01
C ILE A 225 4.88 3.94 -5.44
N GLU A 226 3.63 4.06 -5.91
CA GLU A 226 3.34 4.47 -7.30
C GLU A 226 3.02 5.97 -7.44
N ASP A 227 3.03 6.72 -6.34
CA ASP A 227 2.68 8.15 -6.26
C ASP A 227 1.35 8.49 -6.96
N ILE A 228 0.34 7.65 -6.75
CA ILE A 228 -0.99 7.85 -7.34
C ILE A 228 -1.87 8.74 -6.43
N PRO A 229 -2.72 9.62 -7.00
CA PRO A 229 -3.69 10.38 -6.24
C PRO A 229 -4.64 9.49 -5.42
N THR A 230 -4.99 9.90 -4.20
CA THR A 230 -5.80 9.08 -3.28
C THR A 230 -7.22 8.84 -3.79
N ASP A 231 -7.79 9.74 -4.58
CA ASP A 231 -9.11 9.58 -5.20
C ASP A 231 -9.13 8.50 -6.30
N ALA A 232 -8.02 8.30 -7.02
CA ALA A 232 -7.85 7.23 -7.98
C ALA A 232 -7.81 5.82 -7.33
N LEU A 233 -7.59 5.74 -6.01
CA LEU A 233 -7.55 4.46 -5.29
C LEU A 233 -8.87 3.69 -5.31
N ALA A 234 -9.98 4.37 -5.61
CA ALA A 234 -11.29 3.73 -5.73
C ALA A 234 -11.32 2.57 -6.73
N GLU A 235 -10.51 2.65 -7.80
CA GLU A 235 -10.39 1.64 -8.86
C GLU A 235 -9.72 0.34 -8.40
N PHE A 236 -8.95 0.41 -7.31
CA PHE A 236 -8.15 -0.71 -6.78
C PHE A 236 -8.84 -1.44 -5.61
N LEU A 237 -10.09 -1.06 -5.31
CA LEU A 237 -10.88 -1.64 -4.23
C LEU A 237 -11.95 -2.61 -4.76
N PRO A 238 -12.24 -3.71 -4.02
CA PRO A 238 -11.66 -4.08 -2.73
C PRO A 238 -10.34 -4.84 -2.87
N VAL A 239 -9.42 -4.67 -1.91
CA VAL A 239 -8.27 -5.58 -1.74
C VAL A 239 -8.76 -6.86 -1.06
N ARG A 240 -8.60 -8.01 -1.70
CA ARG A 240 -9.22 -9.29 -1.27
C ARG A 240 -8.36 -9.98 -0.20
N ASN A 241 -8.99 -10.77 0.67
CA ASN A 241 -8.26 -11.54 1.68
C ASN A 241 -7.27 -12.51 1.01
N ALA A 242 -6.09 -12.67 1.61
CA ALA A 242 -4.98 -13.45 1.06
C ALA A 242 -4.50 -13.01 -0.34
N SER A 243 -4.89 -11.83 -0.84
CA SER A 243 -4.42 -11.34 -2.14
C SER A 243 -2.93 -11.01 -2.10
N VAL A 244 -2.25 -11.16 -3.23
CA VAL A 244 -0.83 -10.81 -3.42
C VAL A 244 -0.69 -9.58 -4.32
N SER A 245 0.17 -8.65 -3.91
CA SER A 245 0.62 -7.51 -4.73
C SER A 245 2.15 -7.48 -4.74
N ILE A 246 2.76 -7.26 -5.90
CA ILE A 246 4.21 -7.35 -6.11
C ILE A 246 4.70 -6.11 -6.86
N TRP A 247 5.68 -5.42 -6.28
CA TRP A 247 6.39 -4.29 -6.88
C TRP A 247 7.85 -4.65 -7.16
N ARG A 248 8.29 -4.43 -8.40
CA ARG A 248 9.71 -4.41 -8.80
C ARG A 248 10.01 -3.03 -9.37
N GLY A 249 10.42 -2.10 -8.51
CA GLY A 249 10.53 -0.67 -8.84
C GLY A 249 9.29 0.12 -8.41
N SER A 250 8.95 1.17 -9.17
CA SER A 250 7.91 2.15 -8.80
C SER A 250 6.50 1.80 -9.27
N LYS A 251 6.27 0.61 -9.82
CA LYS A 251 4.94 0.16 -10.26
C LYS A 251 4.71 -1.30 -9.93
N ALA A 252 3.49 -1.64 -9.53
CA ALA A 252 3.10 -3.03 -9.32
C ALA A 252 3.13 -3.81 -10.64
N GLU A 253 3.82 -4.96 -10.64
CA GLU A 253 3.69 -5.97 -11.70
C GLU A 253 2.42 -6.81 -11.49
N VAL A 254 2.07 -7.03 -10.23
CA VAL A 254 0.89 -7.76 -9.79
C VAL A 254 0.21 -6.93 -8.71
N PHE A 255 -1.11 -6.78 -8.77
CA PHE A 255 -1.85 -6.10 -7.72
C PHE A 255 -3.14 -6.86 -7.41
N ASN A 256 -3.34 -7.18 -6.13
CA ASN A 256 -4.57 -7.81 -5.62
C ASN A 256 -4.88 -9.16 -6.30
N ASP A 257 -3.85 -9.93 -6.66
CA ASP A 257 -4.01 -11.25 -7.26
C ASP A 257 -4.48 -12.28 -6.25
N VAL A 258 -5.46 -13.09 -6.67
CA VAL A 258 -6.04 -14.19 -5.89
C VAL A 258 -6.08 -15.48 -6.71
N GLY A 259 -5.33 -15.58 -7.82
CA GLY A 259 -5.36 -16.74 -8.70
C GLY A 259 -4.93 -18.07 -8.04
N HIS A 260 -4.29 -17.98 -6.88
CA HIS A 260 -3.91 -19.14 -6.05
C HIS A 260 -5.05 -19.68 -5.17
N LEU A 261 -6.13 -18.92 -5.01
CA LEU A 261 -7.28 -19.32 -4.20
C LEU A 261 -8.27 -20.13 -5.05
N ARG A 262 -8.74 -21.24 -4.50
CA ARG A 262 -9.83 -22.03 -5.10
C ARG A 262 -11.13 -21.23 -5.10
N GLU A 263 -12.02 -21.50 -6.07
CA GLU A 263 -13.33 -20.83 -6.21
C GLU A 263 -14.20 -20.89 -4.94
N SER A 264 -14.07 -21.95 -4.14
CA SER A 264 -14.75 -22.09 -2.85
C SER A 264 -14.24 -21.15 -1.75
N SER A 265 -13.21 -20.34 -2.05
CA SER A 265 -12.51 -19.48 -1.08
C SER A 265 -12.81 -17.99 -1.28
N PHE A 266 -13.86 -17.65 -2.02
CA PHE A 266 -14.25 -16.28 -2.37
C PHE A 266 -15.44 -15.73 -1.58
#